data_AF-A0A7I7MUA6-F1
#
_entry.id   AF-A0A7I7MUA6-F1
#
_cell.length_a   1.000
_cell.length_b   1.000
_cell.length_c   1.000
_cell.angle_alpha   90.00
_cell.angle_beta   90.00
_cell.angle_gamma   90.00
#
_symmetry.space_group_name_H-M   'P 1'
#
loop_
_entity.id
_entity.type
_entity.pdbx_description
1 polymer ?
#
loop_
_entity_poly.entity_id
_entity_poly.type
_entity_poly.pdbx_seq_one_letter_code
_entity_poly.pdbx_strand_id
1 'polypeptide(L)' 'MWIVIEAYKSLYSRDKRAVISLVDDLLKTKMYLPFDSGEALIAWAYSEALLP' A
#
# COMPACT_ATOMS: atom_id res chain seq x y z
N MET A 1 0.40 -8.64 0.54
CA MET A 1 0.91 -7.43 -0.17
C MET A 1 0.55 -7.36 -1.63
N TRP A 2 0.70 -8.45 -2.40
CA TRP A 2 0.44 -8.42 -3.84
C TRP A 2 -0.93 -7.82 -4.19
N ILE A 3 -1.99 -8.16 -3.43
CA ILE A 3 -3.34 -7.58 -3.61
C ILE A 3 -3.36 -6.05 -3.42
N VAL A 4 -2.61 -5.50 -2.46
CA VAL A 4 -2.56 -4.05 -2.21
C VAL A 4 -1.77 -3.34 -3.32
N ILE A 5 -0.71 -3.98 -3.83
CA ILE A 5 0.07 -3.45 -4.96
C ILE A 5 -0.70 -3.56 -6.27
N GLU A 6 -1.45 -4.64 -6.49
CA GLU A 6 -2.38 -4.75 -7.61
C GLU A 6 -3.48 -3.71 -7.50
N ALA A 7 -4.05 -3.48 -6.31
CA ALA A 7 -5.00 -2.39 -6.10
C ALA A 7 -4.39 -1.02 -6.45
N TYR A 8 -3.13 -0.75 -6.08
CA TYR A 8 -2.42 0.45 -6.52
C TYR A 8 -2.36 0.59 -8.05
N LYS A 9 -2.09 -0.50 -8.77
CA LYS A 9 -1.96 -0.50 -10.24
C LYS A 9 -3.31 -0.44 -10.96
N SER A 10 -4.29 -1.19 -10.47
CA SER A 10 -5.55 -1.48 -11.20
C SER A 10 -6.76 -0.70 -10.69
N LEU A 11 -6.81 -0.33 -9.41
CA LEU A 11 -7.92 0.43 -8.82
C LEU A 11 -7.62 1.92 -8.67
N TYR A 12 -6.37 2.26 -8.34
CA TYR A 12 -6.00 3.64 -8.00
C TYR A 12 -5.22 4.37 -9.08
N SER A 13 -5.03 3.79 -10.27
CA SER A 13 -4.30 4.43 -11.38
C SER A 13 -2.93 4.99 -10.95
N ARG A 14 -2.24 4.28 -10.03
CA ARG A 14 -0.96 4.69 -9.44
C ARG A 14 -1.02 5.90 -8.50
N ASP A 15 -2.19 6.28 -8.01
CA ASP A 15 -2.32 7.31 -6.97
C ASP A 15 -1.76 6.82 -5.63
N LYS A 16 -0.54 7.28 -5.34
CA LYS A 16 0.17 6.98 -4.10
C LYS A 16 -0.60 7.43 -2.87
N ARG A 17 -1.28 8.57 -2.89
CA ARG A 17 -2.01 9.09 -1.71
C ARG A 17 -3.22 8.23 -1.38
N ALA A 18 -3.97 7.85 -2.40
CA ALA A 18 -5.15 7.00 -2.22
C ALA A 18 -4.77 5.63 -1.59
N VAL A 19 -3.64 5.06 -2.01
CA VAL A 19 -3.16 3.78 -1.47
C VAL A 19 -2.60 3.90 -0.07
N ILE A 20 -1.87 4.97 0.24
CA ILE A 20 -1.43 5.24 1.62
C ILE A 20 -2.66 5.33 2.53
N SER A 21 -3.65 6.15 2.17
CA SER A 21 -4.87 6.33 2.96
C SER A 21 -5.63 5.02 3.15
N LEU A 22 -5.75 4.18 2.12
CA LEU A 22 -6.41 2.89 2.22
C LEU A 22 -5.70 1.97 3.22
N VAL A 23 -4.36 1.89 3.15
CA VAL A 23 -3.58 1.02 4.05
C VAL A 23 -3.69 1.50 5.49
N ASP A 24 -3.63 2.82 5.70
CA ASP A 24 -3.81 3.41 7.03
C ASP A 24 -5.23 3.11 7.57
N ASP A 25 -6.25 3.17 6.72
CA ASP A 25 -7.61 2.82 7.10
C ASP A 25 -7.76 1.33 7.42
N LEU A 26 -7.10 0.44 6.69
CA LEU A 26 -7.04 -0.99 7.03
C LEU A 26 -6.34 -1.24 8.37
N LEU A 27 -5.24 -0.55 8.65
CA LEU A 27 -4.55 -0.64 9.94
C LEU A 27 -5.45 -0.19 11.10
N LYS A 28 -6.26 0.86 10.90
CA LYS A 28 -7.25 1.32 11.90
C LYS A 28 -8.33 0.26 12.19
N THR A 29 -8.65 -0.62 11.24
CA THR A 29 -9.57 -1.74 11.49
C THR A 29 -8.97 -2.87 12.35
N LYS A 30 -7.74 -2.69 12.87
CA LYS A 30 -6.93 -3.72 13.55
C LYS A 30 -6.59 -4.92 12.67
N MET A 31 -6.62 -4.72 11.35
CA MET A 31 -6.14 -5.72 10.41
C MET A 31 -4.62 -5.85 10.59
N TYR A 32 -4.14 -7.08 10.76
CA TYR A 32 -2.70 -7.32 10.88
C TYR A 32 -2.05 -7.20 9.50
N LEU A 33 -1.23 -6.17 9.34
CA LEU A 33 -0.37 -5.98 8.16
C LEU A 33 1.09 -5.95 8.64
N PRO A 34 2.04 -6.45 7.84
CA PRO A 34 3.46 -6.45 8.19
C PRO A 34 4.11 -5.05 7.99
N PHE A 35 3.33 -3.99 8.12
CA PHE A 35 3.76 -2.60 8.01
C PHE A 35 2.99 -1.76 9.01
N ASP A 36 3.66 -0.71 9.51
CA ASP A 36 3.07 0.19 10.51
C ASP A 36 2.37 1.41 9.87
N SER A 37 2.54 1.61 8.56
CA SER A 37 1.82 2.64 7.78
C SER A 37 1.76 2.34 6.28
N GLY A 38 0.87 3.03 5.58
CA GLY A 38 0.81 3.05 4.12
C GLY A 38 2.09 3.56 3.47
N GLU A 39 2.79 4.54 4.06
CA GLU A 39 4.10 4.95 3.55
C GLU A 39 5.14 3.85 3.64
N ALA A 40 5.17 3.09 4.74
CA ALA A 40 6.12 1.99 4.91
C ALA A 40 5.93 0.90 3.85
N LEU A 41 4.67 0.58 3.52
CA LEU A 41 4.36 -0.33 2.41
C LEU A 41 4.89 0.21 1.08
N ILE A 42 4.62 1.50 0.76
CA ILE A 42 5.05 2.09 -0.50
C ILE A 42 6.59 2.11 -0.58
N ALA A 43 7.27 2.51 0.49
CA ALA A 43 8.73 2.54 0.54
C ALA A 43 9.33 1.15 0.28
N TRP A 44 8.79 0.11 0.93
CA TRP A 44 9.17 -1.28 0.67
C TRP A 44 8.89 -1.71 -0.78
N ALA A 45 7.74 -1.32 -1.34
CA ALA A 45 7.38 -1.70 -2.70
C ALA A 45 8.29 -1.04 -3.76
N TYR A 46 8.85 0.15 -3.49
CA TYR A 46 9.92 0.74 -4.30
C TYR A 46 11.26 0.00 -4.13
N SER A 47 11.64 -0.39 -2.91
CA SER A 47 12.90 -1.11 -2.68
C SER A 47 12.93 -2.49 -3.33
N GLU A 48 11.77 -3.14 -3.42
CA GLU A 48 11.60 -4.44 -4.08
C GLU A 48 11.37 -4.34 -5.60
N ALA A 49 11.46 -3.14 -6.19
CA ALA A 49 11.16 -2.87 -7.60
C ALA A 49 9.76 -3.35 -8.06
N LEU A 50 8.79 -3.44 -7.13
CA LEU A 50 7.40 -3.80 -7.42
C LEU A 50 6.60 -2.61 -7.96
N LEU A 51 7.04 -1.40 -7.61
CA LEU A 51 6.58 -0.12 -8.15
C LEU A 51 7.70 0.50 -9.02
N PRO A 52 7.35 1.11 -10.17
CA PRO A 52 8.30 1.83 -11.02
C PRO A 52 8.75 3.16 -10.41
#